data_AF-A0A2U3KSN2-F1
#
_entry.id   AF-A0A2U3KSN2-F1
#
_cell.length_a   1.000
_cell.length_b   1.000
_cell.length_c   1.000
_cell.angle_alpha   90.00
_cell.angle_beta   90.00
_cell.angle_gamma   90.00
#
_symmetry.space_group_name_H-M   'P 1'
#
loop_
_entity.id
_entity.type
_entity.pdbx_description
1 polymer ?
#
loop_
_entity_poly.entity_id
_entity_poly.type
_entity_poly.pdbx_seq_one_letter_code
_entity_poly.pdbx_strand_id
1 'polypeptide(L)'
;MSNASKLLALKIVHTTIWVFYVSILVYMYYLVFLNKIDYTFWIAVFSVCLEATIVLIFGWKCPLTVYMERYVEKNEVCSDIFLPQWLAKYNKNGYSILFFLCLILAIYRITTY
;
A
#
# COMPACT_ATOMS: atom_id res chain seq x y z
N MET A 1 24.77 13.17 -7.44
CA MET A 1 23.38 13.12 -7.94
C MET A 1 22.66 14.37 -7.47
N SER A 2 21.98 15.09 -8.37
CA SER A 2 21.12 16.23 -8.04
C SER A 2 19.97 15.80 -7.10
N ASN A 3 19.49 16.71 -6.25
CA ASN A 3 18.34 16.47 -5.37
C ASN A 3 17.10 15.99 -6.14
N ALA A 4 16.93 16.49 -7.39
CA ALA A 4 15.86 16.07 -8.28
C ALA A 4 15.94 14.57 -8.65
N SER A 5 17.14 14.03 -8.86
CA SER A 5 17.33 12.61 -9.20
C SER A 5 17.01 11.68 -8.02
N LYS A 6 17.33 12.10 -6.79
CA LYS A 6 16.99 11.36 -5.57
C LYS A 6 15.48 11.34 -5.33
N LEU A 7 14.82 12.48 -5.55
CA LEU A 7 13.37 12.59 -5.46
C LEU A 7 12.67 11.67 -6.46
N LEU A 8 13.14 11.65 -7.70
CA LEU A 8 12.57 10.78 -8.74
C LEU A 8 12.76 9.29 -8.41
N ALA A 9 13.92 8.90 -7.88
CA ALA A 9 14.17 7.53 -7.42
C ALA A 9 13.21 7.12 -6.29
N LEU A 10 12.99 7.99 -5.31
CA LEU A 10 12.06 7.73 -4.20
C LEU A 10 10.61 7.56 -4.71
N LYS A 11 10.16 8.39 -5.66
CA LYS A 11 8.84 8.24 -6.28
C LYS A 11 8.67 6.91 -7.02
N ILE A 12 9.70 6.49 -7.77
CA ILE A 12 9.68 5.20 -8.47
C ILE A 12 9.60 4.05 -7.47
N VAL A 13 10.49 4.04 -6.47
CA VAL A 13 10.50 3.01 -5.43
C VAL A 13 9.14 2.92 -4.73
N HIS A 14 8.56 4.06 -4.34
CA HIS A 14 7.26 4.07 -3.70
C HIS A 14 6.14 3.52 -4.60
N THR A 15 6.15 3.89 -5.89
CA THR A 15 5.19 3.36 -6.88
C THR A 15 5.34 1.85 -7.05
N THR A 16 6.56 1.34 -7.11
CA THR A 16 6.84 -0.10 -7.23
C THR A 16 6.31 -0.88 -6.02
N ILE A 17 6.57 -0.37 -4.82
CA ILE A 17 6.05 -0.96 -3.58
C ILE A 17 4.52 -0.97 -3.59
N TRP A 18 3.89 0.14 -4.02
CA TRP A 18 2.44 0.20 -4.14
C TRP A 18 1.87 -0.83 -5.11
N VAL A 19 2.45 -0.98 -6.32
CA VAL A 19 2.02 -2.00 -7.30
C VAL A 19 2.17 -3.41 -6.74
N PHE A 20 3.24 -3.67 -5.99
CA PHE A 20 3.47 -4.95 -5.33
C PHE A 20 2.37 -5.28 -4.33
N TYR A 21 2.01 -4.35 -3.44
CA TYR A 21 0.94 -4.55 -2.47
C TYR A 21 -0.45 -4.65 -3.09
N VAL A 22 -0.74 -3.87 -4.14
CA VAL A 22 -1.98 -4.03 -4.93
C VAL A 22 -2.06 -5.43 -5.55
N SER A 23 -0.95 -5.94 -6.07
CA SER A 23 -0.89 -7.29 -6.64
C SER A 23 -1.12 -8.38 -5.58
N ILE A 24 -0.56 -8.20 -4.38
CA ILE A 24 -0.84 -9.08 -3.23
C ILE A 24 -2.33 -9.07 -2.88
N LEU A 25 -2.95 -7.90 -2.82
CA LEU A 25 -4.37 -7.78 -2.50
C LEU A 25 -5.24 -8.52 -3.52
N VAL A 26 -4.99 -8.34 -4.83
CA VAL A 26 -5.70 -9.06 -5.89
C VAL A 26 -5.48 -10.58 -5.76
N TYR A 27 -4.26 -11.01 -5.44
CA TYR A 27 -3.94 -12.42 -5.22
C TYR A 27 -4.66 -13.01 -3.99
N MET A 28 -4.78 -12.25 -2.90
CA MET A 28 -5.55 -12.66 -1.72
C MET A 28 -7.02 -12.91 -2.07
N TYR A 29 -7.64 -12.00 -2.83
CA TYR A 29 -9.00 -12.19 -3.32
C TYR A 29 -9.12 -13.47 -4.16
N TYR A 30 -8.17 -13.70 -5.07
CA TYR A 30 -8.13 -14.90 -5.89
C TYR A 30 -8.08 -16.20 -5.04
N LEU A 31 -7.27 -16.23 -3.99
CA LEU A 31 -7.20 -17.35 -3.05
C LEU A 31 -8.53 -17.57 -2.29
N VAL A 32 -9.16 -16.50 -1.83
CA VAL A 32 -10.47 -16.57 -1.14
C VAL A 32 -11.57 -17.07 -2.10
N PHE A 33 -11.54 -16.67 -3.36
CA PHE A 33 -12.46 -17.16 -4.38
C PHE A 33 -12.28 -18.66 -4.67
N LEU A 34 -11.03 -19.12 -4.76
CA LEU A 34 -10.69 -20.54 -4.94
C LEU A 34 -10.87 -21.39 -3.67
N ASN A 35 -11.24 -20.77 -2.55
CA ASN A 35 -11.33 -21.42 -1.24
C ASN A 35 -10.02 -22.09 -0.81
N LYS A 36 -8.88 -21.51 -1.20
CA LYS A 36 -7.53 -21.99 -0.87
C LYS A 36 -6.85 -21.01 0.08
N ILE A 37 -7.32 -21.01 1.33
CA ILE A 37 -6.74 -20.17 2.39
C ILE A 37 -5.57 -20.94 3.02
N ASP A 38 -4.47 -21.00 2.28
CA ASP A 38 -3.24 -21.65 2.72
C ASP A 38 -2.34 -20.69 3.53
N TYR A 39 -1.19 -21.17 4.01
CA TYR A 39 -0.19 -20.36 4.70
C TYR A 39 0.24 -19.11 3.91
N THR A 40 0.24 -19.17 2.58
CA THR A 40 0.55 -18.02 1.72
C THR A 40 -0.41 -16.85 1.92
N PHE A 41 -1.70 -17.11 2.17
CA PHE A 41 -2.69 -16.06 2.46
C PHE A 41 -2.34 -15.33 3.77
N TRP A 42 -2.01 -16.08 4.82
CA TRP A 42 -1.65 -15.50 6.12
C TRP A 42 -0.34 -14.70 6.06
N ILE A 43 0.65 -15.15 5.28
CA ILE A 43 1.88 -14.39 5.03
C ILE A 43 1.56 -13.07 4.30
N ALA A 44 0.66 -13.10 3.31
CA ALA A 44 0.21 -11.89 2.62
C ALA A 44 -0.50 -10.91 3.57
N VAL A 45 -1.43 -11.40 4.40
CA VAL A 45 -2.09 -10.62 5.46
C VAL A 45 -1.06 -9.96 6.39
N PHE A 46 -0.08 -10.75 6.86
CA PHE A 46 0.96 -10.24 7.75
C PHE A 46 1.80 -9.14 7.10
N SER A 47 2.19 -9.31 5.84
CA SER A 47 2.95 -8.31 5.07
C SER A 47 2.20 -6.98 4.95
N VAL A 48 0.89 -7.03 4.68
CA VAL A 48 0.03 -5.84 4.60
C VAL A 48 -0.15 -5.18 5.98
N CYS A 49 -0.32 -5.98 7.04
CA CYS A 49 -0.40 -5.45 8.41
C CYS A 49 0.90 -4.75 8.84
N LEU A 50 2.05 -5.28 8.44
CA LEU A 50 3.35 -4.67 8.73
C LEU A 50 3.46 -3.30 8.05
N GLU A 51 3.12 -3.20 6.76
CA GLU A 51 3.09 -1.93 6.05
C GLU A 51 2.10 -0.93 6.70
N ALA A 52 0.89 -1.38 7.03
CA ALA A 52 -0.12 -0.56 7.69
C ALA A 52 0.39 -0.01 9.03
N THR A 53 1.11 -0.82 9.81
CA THR A 53 1.73 -0.41 11.07
C THR A 53 2.77 0.67 10.85
N ILE A 54 3.65 0.50 9.85
CA ILE A 54 4.65 1.52 9.49
C ILE A 54 3.95 2.83 9.12
N VAL A 55 2.94 2.81 8.25
CA VAL A 55 2.20 4.01 7.82
C VAL A 55 1.49 4.70 9.00
N LEU A 56 1.02 3.92 9.98
CA LEU A 56 0.36 4.46 11.17
C LEU A 56 1.35 5.17 12.09
N ILE A 57 2.55 4.59 12.29
CA ILE A 57 3.65 5.22 13.05
C ILE A 57 4.07 6.56 12.42
N PHE A 58 4.09 6.63 11.09
CA PHE A 58 4.46 7.85 10.34
C PHE A 58 3.28 8.81 10.11
N GLY A 59 2.24 8.73 10.95
CA GLY A 59 1.18 9.75 10.97
C GLY A 59 0.34 9.76 9.70
N TRP A 60 -0.03 8.57 9.21
CA TRP A 60 -0.82 8.40 8.00
C TRP A 60 -0.09 8.78 6.70
N LYS A 61 1.22 9.04 6.75
CA LYS A 61 2.08 9.23 5.58
C LYS A 61 3.03 8.06 5.44
N CYS A 62 3.42 7.73 4.20
CA CYS A 62 4.47 6.74 4.00
C CYS A 62 5.82 7.32 4.47
N PRO A 63 6.72 6.56 5.10
CA PRO A 63 8.01 7.08 5.55
C PRO A 63 8.82 7.73 4.41
N LEU A 64 8.65 7.21 3.19
CA LEU A 64 9.25 7.77 1.99
C LEU A 64 8.75 9.20 1.68
N THR A 65 7.47 9.50 1.89
CA THR A 65 6.89 10.86 1.78
C THR A 65 7.55 11.82 2.75
N VAL A 66 7.64 11.43 4.03
CA VAL A 66 8.25 12.26 5.07
C VAL A 66 9.74 12.50 4.76
N TYR A 67 10.41 11.52 4.15
CA TYR A 67 11.78 11.68 3.69
C TYR A 67 11.88 12.61 2.47
N MET A 68 10.94 12.53 1.50
CA MET A 68 10.89 13.40 0.32
C MET A 68 10.65 14.88 0.67
N GLU A 69 9.83 15.16 1.68
CA GLU A 69 9.58 16.54 2.16
C GLU A 69 10.87 17.25 2.61
N ARG A 70 11.94 16.52 2.96
CA ARG A 70 13.24 17.09 3.32
C ARG A 70 14.11 17.51 2.12
N TYR A 71 13.77 17.05 0.92
CA TYR A 71 14.53 17.31 -0.31
C TYR A 71 13.85 18.31 -1.25
N VAL A 72 12.61 18.72 -0.97
CA VAL A 72 11.83 19.65 -1.78
C VAL A 72 11.93 21.06 -1.19
N GLU A 73 12.16 22.06 -2.04
CA GLU A 73 12.17 23.46 -1.60
C GLU A 73 10.77 23.92 -1.18
N LYS A 74 10.70 24.83 -0.20
CA LYS A 74 9.49 25.23 0.55
C LYS A 74 8.30 25.72 -0.31
N ASN A 75 8.50 25.95 -1.62
CA ASN A 75 7.50 26.46 -2.57
C ASN A 75 7.06 25.46 -3.65
N GLU A 76 7.66 24.26 -3.72
CA GLU A 76 7.23 23.24 -4.68
C GLU A 76 6.23 22.28 -4.05
N VAL A 77 5.09 22.07 -4.73
CA VAL A 77 4.10 21.08 -4.32
C VAL A 77 4.71 19.69 -4.52
N CYS A 78 5.16 19.08 -3.42
CA CYS A 78 5.69 17.72 -3.42
C CYS A 78 4.56 16.75 -3.78
N SER A 79 4.50 16.31 -5.03
CA SER A 79 3.64 15.20 -5.44
C SER A 79 4.22 13.89 -4.90
N ASP A 80 3.52 13.25 -3.97
CA ASP A 80 3.95 12.06 -3.23
C ASP A 80 4.38 10.86 -4.10
N ILE A 81 3.87 10.78 -5.33
CA ILE A 81 4.02 9.64 -6.22
C ILE A 81 3.85 10.15 -7.67
N PHE A 82 4.17 9.34 -8.69
CA PHE A 82 3.72 9.60 -10.07
C PHE A 82 2.19 9.45 -10.25
N LEU A 83 1.44 9.36 -9.16
CA LEU A 83 -0.01 9.26 -9.14
C LEU A 83 -0.66 10.65 -9.15
N PRO A 84 -1.71 10.87 -9.94
CA PRO A 84 -2.49 12.10 -9.86
C PRO A 84 -3.17 12.23 -8.47
N GLN A 85 -3.29 13.46 -7.96
CA GLN A 85 -3.71 13.74 -6.57
C GLN A 85 -5.06 13.11 -6.19
N TRP A 86 -5.99 12.95 -7.15
CA TRP A 86 -7.26 12.27 -6.91
C TRP A 86 -7.04 10.79 -6.55
N LEU A 87 -6.12 10.10 -7.23
CA LEU A 87 -5.84 8.70 -6.96
C LEU A 87 -5.13 8.56 -5.60
N ALA A 88 -4.17 9.42 -5.29
CA ALA A 88 -3.52 9.43 -3.97
C ALA A 88 -4.52 9.63 -2.80
N LYS A 89 -5.56 10.45 -3.01
CA LYS A 89 -6.61 10.70 -2.02
C LYS A 89 -7.48 9.47 -1.75
N TYR A 90 -7.84 8.71 -2.77
CA TYR A 90 -8.72 7.54 -2.63
C TYR A 90 -7.98 6.23 -2.39
N ASN A 91 -6.74 6.11 -2.85
CA ASN A 91 -5.96 4.89 -2.78
C ASN A 91 -5.81 4.38 -1.34
N LYS A 92 -5.62 5.30 -0.39
CA LYS A 92 -5.49 4.94 1.02
C LYS A 92 -6.76 4.31 1.62
N ASN A 93 -7.91 4.95 1.40
CA ASN A 93 -9.18 4.43 1.91
C ASN A 93 -9.63 3.20 1.13
N GLY A 94 -9.50 3.24 -0.20
CA GLY A 94 -9.87 2.13 -1.08
C GLY A 94 -9.09 0.86 -0.78
N TYR A 95 -7.77 0.95 -0.61
CA TYR A 95 -6.93 -0.20 -0.27
C TYR A 95 -7.30 -0.80 1.09
N SER A 96 -7.48 0.04 2.11
CA SER A 96 -7.90 -0.42 3.45
C SER A 96 -9.26 -1.11 3.40
N ILE A 97 -10.26 -0.49 2.75
CA ILE A 97 -11.61 -1.05 2.61
C ILE A 97 -11.57 -2.41 1.88
N LEU A 98 -10.85 -2.50 0.75
CA LEU A 98 -10.70 -3.74 0.01
C LEU A 98 -10.00 -4.82 0.83
N PHE A 99 -8.97 -4.47 1.61
CA PHE A 99 -8.31 -5.42 2.49
C PHE A 99 -9.24 -5.95 3.59
N PHE A 100 -10.00 -5.08 4.25
CA PHE A 100 -11.00 -5.50 5.24
C PHE A 100 -12.11 -6.36 4.63
N LEU A 101 -12.61 -6.01 3.44
CA LEU A 101 -13.56 -6.84 2.71
C LEU A 101 -12.98 -8.23 2.39
N CYS A 102 -11.72 -8.29 1.95
CA CYS A 102 -11.03 -9.56 1.71
C CYS A 102 -10.94 -10.42 2.98
N LEU A 103 -10.63 -9.82 4.14
CA LEU A 103 -10.59 -10.52 5.42
C LEU A 103 -11.96 -11.04 5.84
N ILE A 104 -13.02 -10.23 5.70
CA ILE A 104 -14.39 -10.64 6.02
C ILE A 104 -14.81 -11.82 5.13
N LEU A 105 -14.54 -11.74 3.82
CA LEU A 105 -14.81 -12.83 2.89
C LEU A 105 -14.01 -14.10 3.23
N ALA A 106 -12.75 -13.96 3.62
CA ALA A 106 -11.92 -15.08 4.05
C ALA A 106 -12.49 -15.74 5.31
N ILE A 107 -12.88 -14.97 6.32
CA ILE A 107 -13.48 -15.48 7.56
C ILE A 107 -14.81 -16.17 7.24
N TYR A 108 -15.68 -15.53 6.45
CA TYR A 108 -16.96 -16.11 6.04
C TYR A 108 -16.78 -17.46 5.34
N ARG A 109 -15.78 -17.56 4.44
CA ARG A 109 -15.41 -18.82 3.81
C ARG A 109 -14.99 -19.85 4.85
N ILE A 110 -14.06 -19.52 5.75
CA ILE A 110 -13.58 -20.46 6.79
C ILE A 110 -14.73 -20.98 7.67
N THR A 111 -15.71 -20.13 8.02
CA THR A 111 -16.83 -20.51 8.90
C THR A 111 -17.98 -21.25 8.21
N THR A 112 -18.04 -21.23 6.87
CA THR A 112 -19.12 -21.86 6.09
C THR A 112 -18.73 -23.23 5.53
N TYR A 113 -17.55 -23.75 5.91
CA TYR A 113 -17.10 -25.12 5.68
C TYR A 113 -16.92 -25.84 7.02
#